data_AF-A0AAW2IMQ0-F1
#
_entry.id   AF-A0AAW2IMQ0-F1
#
_cell.length_a   1.000
_cell.length_b   1.000
_cell.length_c   1.000
_cell.angle_alpha   90.00
_cell.angle_beta   90.00
_cell.angle_gamma   90.00
#
_symmetry.space_group_name_H-M   'P 1'
#
loop_
_entity.id
_entity.type
_entity.pdbx_description
1 polymer ?
#
loop_
_entity_poly.entity_id
_entity_poly.type
_entity_poly.pdbx_seq_one_letter_code
_entity_poly.pdbx_strand_id
1 'polypeptide(L)'
;MGPITSKSSTGCIYILAATDYFLKWAEAVPLEEVKKETVVDFIRVNIIFRYGVPWYIITDNGRLFHNKSMDNYVRNSTSSNITLQCTT
;
A
#
# COMPACT_ATOMS: atom_id res chain seq x y z
N MET A 1 10.40 -14.10 2.02
CA MET A 1 9.59 -13.35 3.00
C MET A 1 8.51 -14.29 3.49
N GLY A 2 8.49 -14.59 4.79
CA GLY A 2 7.60 -15.57 5.42
C GLY A 2 6.88 -14.94 6.61
N PRO A 3 5.75 -15.53 7.05
CA PRO A 3 4.82 -14.90 7.99
C PRO A 3 5.40 -14.64 9.38
N ILE A 4 5.03 -13.51 9.99
CA ILE A 4 5.22 -13.27 11.42
C ILE A 4 4.35 -14.27 12.17
N THR A 5 4.99 -15.07 13.01
CA THR A 5 4.41 -16.26 13.65
C THR A 5 3.69 -15.96 14.96
N SER A 6 3.51 -14.70 15.34
CA SER A 6 2.65 -14.29 16.45
C SER A 6 1.45 -13.50 15.91
N LYS A 7 0.26 -14.11 15.92
CA LYS A 7 -0.99 -13.38 15.67
C LYS A 7 -1.04 -12.17 16.62
N SER A 8 -1.32 -10.97 16.10
CA SER A 8 -1.58 -9.83 16.98
C SER A 8 -2.78 -10.13 17.88
N SER A 9 -2.95 -9.36 18.97
CA SER A 9 -4.13 -9.46 19.84
C SER A 9 -5.46 -9.23 19.08
N THR A 10 -5.41 -8.67 17.87
CA THR A 10 -6.55 -8.42 16.98
C THR A 10 -6.66 -9.41 15.83
N GLY A 11 -5.77 -10.39 15.71
CA GLY A 11 -5.78 -11.36 14.60
C GLY A 11 -5.14 -10.86 13.30
N CYS A 12 -4.58 -9.65 13.30
CA CYS A 12 -3.83 -9.12 12.16
C CYS A 12 -2.49 -9.85 12.01
N ILE A 13 -2.18 -10.29 10.79
CA ILE A 13 -0.94 -11.02 10.45
C ILE A 13 -0.17 -10.36 9.30
N TYR A 14 -0.65 -9.21 8.81
CA TYR A 14 -0.01 -8.42 7.78
C TYR A 14 -0.01 -6.94 8.16
N ILE A 15 0.95 -6.19 7.64
CA ILE A 15 1.04 -4.74 7.69
C ILE A 15 1.24 -4.27 6.25
N LEU A 16 0.31 -3.45 5.77
CA LEU A 16 0.43 -2.75 4.51
C LEU A 16 1.01 -1.36 4.79
N ALA A 17 2.20 -1.10 4.26
CA ALA A 17 2.92 0.16 4.44
C ALA A 17 3.11 0.87 3.10
N ALA A 18 2.86 2.18 3.09
CA ALA A 18 3.22 3.10 2.01
C ALA A 18 4.30 4.05 2.51
N THR A 19 5.36 4.25 1.71
CA THR A 19 6.38 5.26 1.98
C THR A 19 6.54 6.15 0.76
N ASP A 20 6.44 7.47 0.94
CA ASP A 20 6.81 8.45 -0.08
C ASP A 20 8.28 8.85 0.13
N TYR A 21 9.11 8.54 -0.86
CA TYR A 21 10.54 8.85 -0.82
C TYR A 21 10.83 10.35 -0.88
N PHE A 22 9.95 11.14 -1.47
CA PHE A 22 10.15 12.58 -1.70
C PHE A 22 9.63 13.41 -0.54
N LEU A 23 8.39 13.16 -0.12
CA LEU A 23 7.74 13.90 0.96
C LEU A 23 8.02 13.32 2.37
N LYS A 24 8.75 12.20 2.44
CA LYS A 24 9.19 11.53 3.68
C LYS A 24 8.06 11.18 4.66
N TRP A 25 6.85 10.93 4.16
CA TRP A 25 5.77 10.39 4.98
C TRP A 25 5.70 8.86 4.80
N ALA A 26 5.30 8.19 5.88
CA ALA A 26 5.06 6.75 5.92
C ALA A 26 3.71 6.48 6.57
N GLU A 27 2.92 5.60 5.97
CA GLU A 27 1.59 5.23 6.45
C GLU A 27 1.48 3.71 6.47
N ALA A 28 1.01 3.14 7.58
CA ALA A 28 0.93 1.70 7.76
C ALA A 28 -0.42 1.30 8.37
N VAL A 29 -1.03 0.25 7.82
CA VAL A 29 -2.28 -0.32 8.34
C VAL A 29 -2.12 -1.81 8.61
N PRO A 30 -2.59 -2.30 9.79
CA PRO A 30 -2.61 -3.72 10.07
C PRO A 30 -3.78 -4.39 9.34
N LEU A 31 -3.53 -5.57 8.76
CA LEU A 31 -4.50 -6.37 8.02
C LEU A 31 -4.56 -7.80 8.56
N GLU A 32 -5.78 -8.31 8.76
CA GLU A 32 -6.05 -9.73 9.04
C GLU A 32 -5.81 -10.60 7.80
N GLU A 33 -6.16 -10.08 6.64
CA GLU A 33 -5.96 -10.72 5.34
C GLU A 33 -5.65 -9.64 4.30
N VAL A 34 -4.72 -9.94 3.39
CA VAL A 34 -4.39 -9.03 2.29
C VAL A 34 -5.28 -9.36 1.11
N LYS A 35 -6.34 -8.56 0.91
CA LYS A 35 -7.22 -8.63 -0.26
C LYS A 35 -6.90 -7.52 -1.24
N LYS A 36 -7.16 -7.74 -2.53
CA LYS A 36 -6.89 -6.76 -3.59
C LYS A 36 -7.70 -5.47 -3.40
N GLU A 37 -8.93 -5.62 -2.91
CA GLU A 37 -9.86 -4.53 -2.62
C GLU A 37 -9.32 -3.67 -1.49
N THR A 38 -8.82 -4.31 -0.42
CA THR A 38 -8.22 -3.61 0.73
C THR A 38 -6.99 -2.79 0.33
N VAL A 39 -6.16 -3.30 -0.59
CA VAL A 39 -5.00 -2.55 -1.11
C VAL A 39 -5.45 -1.33 -1.90
N VAL A 40 -6.47 -1.47 -2.76
CA VAL A 40 -7.02 -0.35 -3.55
C VAL A 40 -7.64 0.70 -2.63
N ASP A 41 -8.42 0.29 -1.64
CA ASP A 41 -9.04 1.19 -0.67
C ASP A 41 -8.00 1.91 0.17
N PHE A 42 -6.94 1.20 0.59
CA PHE A 42 -5.82 1.83 1.30
C PHE A 42 -5.18 2.94 0.47
N ILE A 43 -4.87 2.69 -0.81
CA ILE A 43 -4.27 3.70 -1.69
C ILE A 43 -5.23 4.87 -1.89
N ARG A 44 -6.51 4.60 -2.16
CA ARG A 44 -7.48 5.65 -2.42
C ARG A 44 -7.69 6.55 -1.20
N VAL A 45 -7.92 5.95 -0.03
CA VAL A 45 -8.30 6.66 1.20
C VAL A 45 -7.10 7.27 1.90
N ASN A 46 -6.03 6.50 2.07
CA ASN A 46 -4.89 6.95 2.87
C ASN A 46 -3.86 7.72 2.04
N ILE A 47 -3.83 7.51 0.72
CA ILE A 47 -2.82 8.14 -0.14
C ILE A 47 -3.44 9.23 -1.01
N ILE A 48 -4.37 8.87 -1.89
CA ILE A 48 -4.89 9.78 -2.92
C ILE A 48 -5.72 10.91 -2.33
N PHE A 49 -6.67 10.60 -1.45
CA PHE A 49 -7.51 11.64 -0.85
C PHE A 49 -6.75 12.59 0.08
N ARG A 50 -5.59 12.18 0.62
CA ARG A 50 -4.82 12.97 1.58
C ARG A 50 -3.68 13.75 0.94
N TYR A 51 -2.91 13.09 0.07
CA TYR A 51 -1.68 13.65 -0.50
C TYR A 51 -1.78 13.88 -2.02
N GLY A 52 -2.85 13.41 -2.66
CA GLY A 52 -3.05 13.50 -4.09
C GLY A 52 -2.59 12.24 -4.85
N VAL A 53 -2.75 12.28 -6.16
CA VAL A 53 -2.48 11.14 -7.05
C VAL A 53 -0.97 11.02 -7.28
N PRO A 54 -0.31 9.91 -6.89
CA PRO A 54 1.13 9.73 -7.08
C PRO A 54 1.51 9.56 -8.55
N TRP A 55 2.77 9.85 -8.88
CA TRP A 55 3.30 9.66 -10.22
C TRP A 55 3.69 8.22 -10.51
N TYR A 56 4.27 7.52 -9.53
CA TYR A 56 4.52 6.09 -9.61
C TYR A 56 4.15 5.42 -8.30
N ILE A 57 3.55 4.25 -8.41
CA ILE A 57 3.35 3.31 -7.31
C ILE A 57 4.26 2.11 -7.57
N ILE A 58 5.27 1.95 -6.74
CA ILE A 58 6.17 0.80 -6.78
C ILE A 58 5.67 -0.18 -5.73
N THR A 59 5.22 -1.35 -6.14
CA THR A 59 4.81 -2.39 -5.18
C THR A 59 5.91 -3.42 -5.08
N ASP A 60 6.08 -4.03 -3.90
CA ASP A 60 6.77 -5.32 -3.89
C ASP A 60 6.01 -6.29 -4.81
N ASN A 61 6.72 -7.21 -5.47
CA ASN A 61 6.14 -8.10 -6.51
C ASN A 61 5.16 -9.15 -5.94
N GLY A 62 4.51 -8.88 -4.80
CA GLY A 62 3.42 -9.68 -4.29
C GLY A 62 2.26 -9.74 -5.29
N ARG A 63 1.74 -10.93 -5.58
CA ARG A 63 0.58 -11.16 -6.50
C ARG A 63 -0.66 -10.33 -6.14
N LEU A 64 -0.71 -9.84 -4.90
CA LEU A 64 -1.79 -9.08 -4.28
C LEU A 64 -1.82 -7.63 -4.76
N PHE A 65 -0.68 -7.10 -5.20
CA PHE A 65 -0.55 -5.76 -5.75
C PHE A 65 -0.83 -5.68 -7.26
N HIS A 66 -0.84 -6.83 -7.94
CA HIS A 66 -1.16 -6.92 -9.35
C HIS A 66 -2.70 -6.87 -9.55
N ASN A 67 -3.24 -5.66 -9.66
CA ASN A 67 -4.64 -5.39 -9.95
C ASN A 67 -4.74 -4.35 -11.07
N LYS A 68 -5.46 -4.66 -12.16
CA LYS A 68 -5.70 -3.72 -13.27
C LYS A 68 -6.33 -2.40 -12.83
N SER A 69 -7.01 -2.39 -11.68
CA SER A 69 -7.58 -1.17 -11.09
C SER A 69 -6.51 -0.22 -10.56
N MET A 70 -5.32 -0.71 -10.23
CA MET A 70 -4.18 0.09 -9.77
C MET A 70 -3.65 1.00 -10.85
N ASP A 71 -3.65 0.52 -12.10
CA ASP A 71 -3.13 1.24 -13.27
C ASP A 71 -3.89 2.56 -13.51
N ASN A 72 -5.15 2.63 -13.10
CA ASN A 72 -5.99 3.83 -13.24
C ASN A 72 -5.64 4.94 -12.23
N TYR A 73 -4.93 4.62 -11.15
CA TYR A 73 -4.56 5.59 -10.13
C TYR A 73 -3.21 6.25 -10.39
N VAL A 74 -2.52 5.89 -11.47
CA VAL A 74 -1.26 6.51 -11.87
C VAL A 74 -1.56 7.60 -12.90
N ARG A 75 -1.27 8.86 -12.58
CA ARG A 75 -1.48 10.01 -13.50
C ARG A 75 -0.26 10.92 -13.50
N ASN A 76 0.06 11.50 -14.67
CA ASN A 76 1.20 12.38 -14.94
C ASN A 76 1.17 13.74 -14.18
N SER A 77 0.86 13.80 -12.88
CA SER A 77 0.54 15.10 -12.25
C SER A 77 0.93 15.31 -10.78
N THR A 78 1.85 14.55 -10.19
CA THR A 78 2.56 14.97 -8.95
C THR A 78 4.02 14.55 -8.98
N SER A 79 4.90 15.08 -8.13
CA SER A 79 6.33 14.73 -8.13
C SER A 79 6.69 13.57 -7.17
N SER A 80 5.70 12.85 -6.65
CA SER A 80 5.89 11.84 -5.59
C SER A 80 5.88 10.41 -6.14
N ASN A 81 6.89 9.64 -5.75
CA ASN A 81 6.98 8.20 -5.98
C ASN A 81 6.71 7.48 -4.66
N ILE A 82 5.71 6.61 -4.65
CA ILE A 82 5.28 5.90 -3.44
C ILE A 82 5.62 4.43 -3.59
N THR A 83 6.25 3.88 -2.56
CA THR A 83 6.52 2.46 -2.45
C THR A 83 5.49 1.81 -1.52
N LEU A 84 4.78 0.80 -2.02
CA LEU A 84 3.89 -0.06 -1.24
C LEU A 84 4.61 -1.36 -0.90
N GLN A 85 4.62 -1.69 0.37
CA GLN A 85 5.19 -2.93 0.89
C GLN A 85 4.17 -3.62 1.78
N CYS A 86 3.98 -4.92 1.58
CA CYS A 86 3.24 -5.74 2.51
C CYS A 86 4.25 -6.59 3.28
N THR A 87 4.45 -6.29 4.56
CA THR A 87 5.16 -7.21 5.45
C THR A 87 4.14 -8.03 6.22
N THR A 88 4.46 -9.30 6.45
CA THR A 88 3.82 -10.02 7.55
C THR A 88 4.36 -9.51 8.86
#